data_AF-A0A6A3IX85-F1
#
_entry.id   AF-A0A6A3IX85-F1
#
_cell.length_a   1.000
_cell.length_b   1.000
_cell.length_c   1.000
_cell.angle_alpha   90.00
_cell.angle_beta   90.00
_cell.angle_gamma   90.00
#
_symmetry.space_group_name_H-M   'P 1'
#
loop_
_entity.id
_entity.type
_entity.pdbx_description
1 polymer ?
#
loop_
_entity_poly.entity_id
_entity_poly.type
_entity_poly.pdbx_seq_one_letter_code
_entity_poly.pdbx_strand_id
1 'polypeptide(L)'
;MPADPTHGETADKATVPMEDEQVCYHEGGNLRAEDVELEMAVLPEVTQSTEEVTIEDIQVGDPTVNTVEEIDRLRRLIWRRRQLLIGKSNALPPAARGIACDIDVGGAKPIAQRVRKVAPQFREKLSDLIKGLLGARIIKMSTSP
;
A
#
# COMPACT_ATOMS: atom_id res chain seq x y z
N MET A 1 -10.81 -66.80 -49.54
CA MET A 1 -9.83 -66.68 -48.46
C MET A 1 -10.30 -65.63 -47.46
N PRO A 2 -10.04 -65.82 -46.16
CA PRO A 2 -10.59 -65.07 -45.02
C PRO A 2 -9.81 -63.77 -44.78
N ALA A 3 -10.32 -62.77 -44.06
CA ALA A 3 -10.33 -62.74 -42.60
C ALA A 3 -11.39 -61.79 -42.00
N ASP A 4 -11.99 -62.26 -40.92
CA ASP A 4 -12.67 -61.57 -39.82
C ASP A 4 -11.65 -61.53 -38.62
N PRO A 5 -11.91 -61.03 -37.39
CA PRO A 5 -12.80 -59.99 -36.86
C PRO A 5 -12.07 -59.01 -35.89
N THR A 6 -12.89 -58.17 -35.22
CA THR A 6 -12.87 -57.88 -33.76
C THR A 6 -12.37 -56.52 -33.25
N HIS A 7 -13.36 -55.83 -32.65
CA HIS A 7 -13.35 -55.01 -31.43
C HIS A 7 -12.23 -54.01 -31.11
N GLY A 8 -12.70 -52.81 -30.75
CA GLY A 8 -12.01 -51.94 -29.81
C GLY A 8 -12.83 -50.69 -29.53
N GLU A 9 -13.89 -50.81 -28.74
CA GLU A 9 -14.41 -49.66 -28.00
C GLU A 9 -13.35 -49.28 -26.95
N THR A 10 -12.75 -48.10 -27.09
CA THR A 10 -11.98 -47.46 -26.02
C THR A 10 -12.23 -45.97 -26.07
N ALA A 11 -13.08 -45.54 -25.12
CA ALA A 11 -13.14 -44.23 -24.48
C ALA A 11 -12.24 -43.16 -25.11
N ASP A 12 -12.86 -42.24 -25.85
CA ASP A 12 -12.15 -41.08 -26.35
C ASP A 12 -11.66 -40.24 -25.17
N LYS A 13 -10.37 -39.97 -25.25
CA LYS A 13 -9.50 -39.50 -24.20
C LYS A 13 -9.91 -38.08 -23.82
N ALA A 14 -10.16 -37.88 -22.53
CA ALA A 14 -10.28 -36.58 -21.91
C ALA A 14 -9.15 -35.66 -22.41
N THR A 15 -9.54 -34.69 -23.23
CA THR A 15 -8.71 -33.52 -23.53
C THR A 15 -9.46 -32.35 -22.93
N VAL A 16 -9.25 -32.12 -21.64
CA VAL A 16 -9.49 -30.82 -21.03
C VAL A 16 -8.54 -29.88 -21.78
N PRO A 17 -9.04 -28.89 -22.55
CA PRO A 17 -8.15 -27.93 -23.18
C PRO A 17 -7.41 -27.20 -22.05
N MET A 18 -6.09 -27.25 -22.11
CA MET A 18 -5.22 -26.60 -21.15
C MET A 18 -5.57 -25.12 -21.06
N GLU A 19 -5.65 -24.63 -19.84
CA GLU A 19 -5.90 -23.25 -19.49
C GLU A 19 -4.83 -22.38 -20.15
N ASP A 20 -5.22 -21.65 -21.20
CA ASP A 20 -4.39 -20.55 -21.66
C ASP A 20 -4.40 -19.52 -20.53
N GLU A 21 -3.24 -19.37 -19.85
CA GLU A 21 -2.88 -18.25 -19.00
C GLU A 21 -2.94 -16.96 -19.82
N GLN A 22 -4.17 -16.52 -20.09
CA GLN A 22 -4.45 -15.37 -20.90
C GLN A 22 -4.31 -14.14 -20.00
N VAL A 23 -3.07 -13.68 -19.84
CA VAL A 23 -2.76 -12.41 -19.19
C VAL A 23 -3.38 -11.31 -20.05
N CYS A 24 -4.45 -10.68 -19.55
CA CYS A 24 -5.10 -9.57 -20.21
C CYS A 24 -4.15 -8.36 -20.22
N TYR A 25 -3.54 -8.06 -21.36
CA TYR A 25 -2.80 -6.82 -21.55
C TYR A 25 -3.78 -5.67 -21.78
N HIS A 26 -4.08 -4.92 -20.72
CA HIS A 26 -4.86 -3.70 -20.83
C HIS A 26 -3.96 -2.53 -21.24
N GLU A 27 -4.27 -1.89 -22.36
CA GLU A 27 -3.70 -0.58 -22.70
C GLU A 27 -4.25 0.44 -21.70
N GLY A 28 -3.38 1.00 -20.87
CA GLY A 28 -3.80 1.81 -19.73
C GLY A 28 -4.70 2.97 -20.14
N GLY A 29 -5.84 3.10 -19.46
CA GLY A 29 -6.77 4.22 -19.65
C GLY A 29 -6.11 5.58 -19.44
N ASN A 30 -6.60 6.57 -20.17
CA ASN A 30 -6.12 7.96 -20.13
C ASN A 30 -6.73 8.68 -18.91
N LEU A 31 -6.32 8.29 -17.70
CA LEU A 31 -6.76 8.93 -16.46
C LEU A 31 -6.14 10.33 -16.37
N ARG A 32 -6.98 11.37 -16.30
CA ARG A 32 -6.56 12.74 -16.04
C ARG A 32 -6.24 12.87 -14.55
N ALA A 33 -5.34 13.79 -14.20
CA ALA A 33 -5.04 14.07 -12.80
C ALA A 33 -6.29 14.52 -12.02
N GLU A 34 -7.22 15.18 -12.72
CA GLU A 34 -8.53 15.62 -12.23
C GLU A 34 -9.40 14.45 -11.75
N ASP A 35 -9.32 13.29 -12.41
CA ASP A 35 -10.17 12.12 -12.12
C ASP A 35 -9.82 11.44 -10.79
N VAL A 36 -8.60 11.68 -10.27
CA VAL A 36 -8.09 11.07 -9.03
C VAL A 36 -7.79 12.10 -7.94
N GLU A 37 -8.16 13.37 -8.16
CA GLU A 37 -7.86 14.47 -7.23
C GLU A 37 -8.48 14.23 -5.84
N LEU A 38 -9.69 13.64 -5.81
CA LEU A 38 -10.38 13.27 -4.57
C LEU A 38 -9.85 11.99 -3.91
N GLU A 39 -9.06 11.19 -4.64
CA GLU A 39 -8.46 9.92 -4.19
C GLU A 39 -6.96 10.05 -3.83
N MET A 40 -6.41 11.27 -3.88
CA MET A 40 -5.00 11.49 -3.55
C MET A 40 -4.75 11.34 -2.05
N ALA A 41 -4.07 10.25 -1.67
CA ALA A 41 -3.49 10.12 -0.35
C ALA A 41 -2.16 10.90 -0.28
N VAL A 42 -2.06 11.83 0.67
CA VAL A 42 -0.78 12.50 0.97
C VAL A 42 0.13 11.48 1.65
N LEU A 43 1.14 11.01 0.92
CA LEU A 43 2.14 10.12 1.49
C LEU A 43 3.08 10.89 2.40
N PRO A 44 3.45 10.32 3.56
CA PRO A 44 4.45 10.92 4.44
C PRO A 44 5.81 11.04 3.78
N GLU A 45 6.46 12.19 3.93
CA GLU A 45 7.89 12.27 3.70
C GLU A 45 8.61 11.43 4.77
N VAL A 46 9.40 10.45 4.31
CA VAL A 46 10.21 9.59 5.20
C VAL A 46 11.50 10.37 5.54
N THR A 47 11.38 11.40 6.38
CA THR A 47 12.54 12.08 6.94
C THR A 47 13.07 11.27 8.12
N GLN A 48 14.38 10.98 8.11
CA GLN A 48 15.05 10.23 9.19
C GLN A 48 15.31 11.08 10.45
N SER A 49 15.16 12.41 10.36
CA SER A 49 15.43 13.31 11.47
C SER A 49 14.18 13.53 12.31
N THR A 50 14.08 12.82 13.43
CA THR A 50 13.26 13.27 14.55
C THR A 50 14.01 14.40 15.26
N GLU A 51 13.56 15.65 15.10
CA GLU A 51 13.98 16.70 16.03
C GLU A 51 13.55 16.29 17.45
N GLU A 52 14.45 16.48 18.41
CA GLU A 52 14.18 16.19 19.82
C GLU A 52 13.18 17.22 20.35
N VAL A 53 11.92 16.82 20.49
CA VAL A 53 10.84 17.65 21.06
C VAL A 53 10.90 17.58 22.57
N THR A 54 10.88 18.72 23.26
CA THR A 54 10.84 18.83 24.73
C THR A 54 9.40 19.06 25.23
N ILE A 55 9.16 18.95 26.54
CA ILE A 55 7.80 19.13 27.11
C ILE A 55 7.35 20.60 27.00
N GLU A 56 8.30 21.53 26.96
CA GLU A 56 8.12 22.97 26.81
C GLU A 56 7.61 23.35 25.41
N ASP A 57 7.94 22.55 24.39
CA ASP A 57 7.52 22.76 23.00
C ASP A 57 6.03 22.42 22.77
N ILE A 58 5.36 21.79 23.74
CA ILE A 58 3.94 21.46 23.65
C ILE A 58 3.10 22.73 23.80
N GLN A 59 2.58 23.20 22.66
CA GLN A 59 1.58 24.27 22.61
C GLN A 59 0.19 23.67 22.80
N VAL A 60 -0.38 23.84 24.00
CA VAL A 60 -1.70 23.33 24.36
C VAL A 60 -2.41 24.27 25.32
N GLY A 61 -3.73 24.39 25.16
CA GLY A 61 -4.57 25.28 25.95
C GLY A 61 -4.45 26.74 25.51
N ASP A 62 -5.41 27.54 25.95
CA ASP A 62 -5.43 28.98 25.77
C ASP A 62 -5.14 29.66 27.11
N PRO A 63 -4.07 30.48 27.24
CA PRO A 63 -3.72 31.20 28.47
C PRO A 63 -4.80 32.16 28.98
N THR A 64 -5.74 32.56 28.10
CA THR A 64 -6.85 33.46 28.46
C THR A 64 -8.04 32.71 29.04
N VAL A 65 -8.12 31.39 28.81
CA VAL A 65 -9.25 30.54 29.22
C VAL A 65 -8.86 29.51 30.28
N ASN A 66 -7.62 29.01 30.24
CA ASN A 66 -7.13 27.94 31.10
C ASN A 66 -6.12 28.49 32.11
N THR A 67 -6.11 27.93 33.33
CA THR A 67 -5.08 28.29 34.31
C THR A 67 -3.73 27.66 33.94
N VAL A 68 -2.64 28.20 34.50
CA VAL A 68 -1.27 27.70 34.25
C VAL A 68 -1.16 26.23 34.68
N GLU A 69 -1.84 25.84 35.76
CA GLU A 69 -1.88 24.47 36.29
C GLU A 69 -2.60 23.51 35.34
N GLU A 70 -3.68 23.95 34.70
CA GLU A 70 -4.43 23.15 33.72
C GLU A 70 -3.60 22.92 32.46
N ILE A 71 -2.94 23.97 31.97
CA ILE A 71 -2.01 23.88 30.83
C ILE A 71 -0.85 22.94 31.15
N ASP A 72 -0.24 23.06 32.33
CA ASP A 72 0.86 22.18 32.76
C ASP A 72 0.39 20.72 32.89
N ARG A 73 -0.81 20.50 33.41
CA ARG A 73 -1.41 19.16 33.49
C ARG A 73 -1.64 18.55 32.10
N LEU A 74 -2.11 19.33 31.14
CA LEU A 74 -2.27 18.89 29.75
C LEU A 74 -0.92 18.58 29.11
N ARG A 75 0.09 19.45 29.27
CA ARG A 75 1.46 19.21 28.77
C ARG A 75 2.02 17.90 29.30
N ARG A 76 1.92 17.63 30.60
CA ARG A 76 2.38 16.38 31.22
C ARG A 76 1.63 15.16 30.70
N LEU A 77 0.33 15.26 30.46
CA LEU A 77 -0.49 14.16 29.94
C LEU A 77 -0.10 13.82 28.50
N ILE A 78 0.04 14.83 27.65
CA ILE A 78 0.49 14.71 26.26
C ILE A 78 1.89 14.11 26.22
N TRP A 79 2.81 14.61 27.07
CA TRP A 79 4.17 14.09 27.19
C TRP A 79 4.24 12.64 27.64
N ARG A 80 3.37 12.22 28.58
CA ARG A 80 3.24 10.82 29.02
C ARG A 80 2.71 9.91 27.91
N ARG A 81 1.93 10.48 26.98
CA ARG A 81 1.37 9.78 25.82
C ARG A 81 2.15 10.05 24.54
N ARG A 82 3.36 10.62 24.60
CA ARG A 82 4.12 11.03 23.42
C ARG A 82 4.38 9.90 22.43
N GLN A 83 4.51 8.66 22.91
CA GLN A 83 4.64 7.46 22.06
C GLN A 83 3.41 7.19 21.17
N LEU A 84 2.24 7.74 21.51
CA LEU A 84 1.02 7.67 20.71
C LEU A 84 0.88 8.88 19.76
N LEU A 85 1.62 9.94 20.04
CA LEU A 85 1.64 11.12 19.20
C LEU A 85 2.65 10.85 18.10
N ILE A 86 2.10 10.46 16.95
CA ILE A 86 2.81 10.54 15.68
C ILE A 86 3.37 11.97 15.63
N GLY A 87 4.69 12.11 15.54
CA GLY A 87 5.36 13.41 15.61
C GLY A 87 4.84 14.38 14.55
N LYS A 88 5.42 15.58 14.48
CA LYS A 88 5.03 16.62 13.51
C LYS A 88 5.14 16.22 12.04
N SER A 89 5.74 15.05 11.77
CA SER A 89 5.75 14.37 10.47
C SER A 89 4.64 13.33 10.46
N ASN A 90 4.00 13.14 9.31
CA ASN A 90 3.01 12.09 9.04
C ASN A 90 3.59 10.67 9.21
N ALA A 91 4.31 10.33 10.29
CA ALA A 91 4.89 9.02 10.46
C ALA A 91 3.79 7.97 10.35
N LEU A 92 4.07 6.95 9.56
CA LEU A 92 3.09 5.90 9.30
C LEU A 92 2.64 5.35 10.65
N PRO A 93 1.32 5.21 10.87
CA PRO A 93 0.83 4.68 12.12
C PRO A 93 1.52 3.32 12.34
N PRO A 94 1.92 3.00 13.60
CA PRO A 94 2.44 1.69 13.91
C PRO A 94 1.51 0.64 13.30
N ALA A 95 2.06 -0.30 12.55
CA ALA A 95 1.27 -1.33 11.89
C ALA A 95 0.29 -1.93 12.90
N ALA A 96 -1.02 -1.84 12.59
CA ALA A 96 -2.06 -2.39 13.45
C ALA A 96 -1.76 -3.88 13.66
N ARG A 97 -1.42 -4.26 14.89
CA ARG A 97 -1.04 -5.64 15.21
C ARG A 97 -2.27 -6.53 15.03
N GLY A 98 -2.21 -7.41 14.03
CA GLY A 98 -3.05 -8.62 13.98
C GLY A 98 -4.31 -8.57 13.11
N ILE A 99 -4.54 -7.52 12.31
CA ILE A 99 -5.65 -7.50 11.33
C ILE A 99 -5.05 -7.54 9.93
N ALA A 100 -5.22 -8.67 9.24
CA ALA A 100 -4.99 -8.75 7.81
C ALA A 100 -6.23 -8.22 7.08
N CYS A 101 -6.03 -7.32 6.12
CA CYS A 101 -7.11 -6.82 5.28
C CYS A 101 -7.12 -7.63 3.98
N ASP A 102 -8.05 -8.57 3.86
CA ASP A 102 -8.27 -9.30 2.61
C ASP A 102 -8.99 -8.40 1.60
N ILE A 103 -8.54 -8.44 0.35
CA ILE A 103 -9.20 -7.76 -0.77
C ILE A 103 -9.99 -8.82 -1.53
N ASP A 104 -11.31 -8.81 -1.38
CA ASP A 104 -12.18 -9.70 -2.15
C ASP A 104 -12.31 -9.19 -3.59
N VAL A 105 -11.65 -9.89 -4.51
CA VAL A 105 -11.73 -9.65 -5.96
C VAL A 105 -12.70 -10.62 -6.65
N GLY A 106 -13.39 -11.48 -5.89
CA GLY A 106 -14.19 -12.58 -6.41
C GLY A 106 -13.39 -13.50 -7.32
N GLY A 107 -13.93 -13.81 -8.50
CA GLY A 107 -13.28 -14.61 -9.54
C GLY A 107 -12.58 -13.80 -10.63
N ALA A 108 -12.26 -12.52 -10.38
CA ALA A 108 -11.60 -11.68 -11.37
C ALA A 108 -10.19 -12.19 -11.69
N LYS A 109 -9.85 -12.22 -12.99
CA LYS A 109 -8.50 -12.60 -13.44
C LYS A 109 -7.48 -11.48 -13.12
N PRO A 110 -6.24 -11.81 -12.71
CA PRO A 110 -5.17 -10.82 -12.58
C PRO A 110 -4.95 -10.03 -13.87
N ILE A 111 -4.55 -8.77 -13.71
CA ILE A 111 -4.26 -7.86 -14.83
C ILE A 111 -2.80 -7.44 -14.76
N ALA A 112 -2.02 -7.79 -15.78
CA ALA A 112 -0.65 -7.31 -15.90
C ALA A 112 -0.62 -5.96 -16.65
N GLN A 113 -0.58 -4.87 -15.89
CA GLN A 113 -0.47 -3.52 -16.47
C GLN A 113 1.00 -3.13 -16.67
N ARG A 114 1.32 -2.60 -17.86
CA ARG A 114 2.65 -2.05 -18.14
C ARG A 114 2.87 -0.75 -17.36
N VAL A 115 4.05 -0.62 -16.76
CA VAL A 115 4.43 0.59 -16.01
C VAL A 115 4.46 1.82 -16.93
N ARG A 116 3.86 2.92 -16.47
CA ARG A 116 3.90 4.22 -17.17
C ARG A 116 5.29 4.85 -17.09
N LYS A 117 5.72 5.52 -18.15
CA LYS A 117 7.00 6.24 -18.17
C LYS A 117 6.94 7.44 -17.22
N VAL A 118 7.90 7.51 -16.30
CA VAL A 118 8.06 8.65 -15.37
C VAL A 118 9.00 9.69 -15.98
N ALA A 119 8.58 10.95 -15.98
CA ALA A 119 9.39 12.06 -16.46
C ALA A 119 10.71 12.15 -15.65
N PRO A 120 11.86 12.47 -16.29
CA PRO A 120 13.17 12.44 -15.64
C PRO A 120 13.25 13.21 -14.31
N GLN A 121 12.62 14.39 -14.25
CA GLN A 121 12.59 15.27 -13.06
C GLN A 121 11.97 14.63 -11.80
N PHE A 122 11.18 13.57 -11.94
CA PHE A 122 10.53 12.90 -10.81
C PHE A 122 11.18 11.55 -10.44
N ARG A 123 12.13 11.05 -11.24
CA ARG A 123 12.70 9.71 -11.04
C ARG A 123 13.46 9.58 -9.73
N GLU A 124 14.22 10.61 -9.36
CA GLU A 124 14.99 10.64 -8.11
C GLU A 124 14.06 10.63 -6.90
N LYS A 125 13.10 11.56 -6.86
CA LYS A 125 12.08 11.62 -5.80
C LYS A 125 11.31 10.31 -5.64
N LEU A 126 10.90 9.69 -6.75
CA LEU A 126 10.21 8.41 -6.73
C LEU A 126 11.11 7.28 -6.21
N SER A 127 12.39 7.26 -6.60
CA SER A 127 13.37 6.32 -6.08
C SER A 127 13.51 6.44 -4.57
N ASP A 128 13.64 7.65 -4.06
CA ASP A 128 13.84 7.89 -2.63
C ASP A 128 12.61 7.51 -1.81
N LEU A 129 11.41 7.78 -2.36
CA LEU A 129 10.15 7.30 -1.77
C LEU A 129 10.11 5.76 -1.70
N ILE A 130 10.39 5.07 -2.81
CA ILE A 130 10.38 3.59 -2.85
C ILE A 130 11.39 3.01 -1.85
N LYS A 131 12.61 3.58 -1.78
CA LYS A 131 13.63 3.18 -0.79
C LYS A 131 13.14 3.40 0.65
N GLY A 132 12.50 4.54 0.93
CA GLY A 132 11.91 4.84 2.23
C GLY A 132 10.84 3.81 2.64
N LEU A 133 9.93 3.47 1.72
CA LEU A 133 8.86 2.49 1.96
C LEU A 133 9.39 1.06 2.17
N LEU A 134 10.43 0.67 1.42
CA LEU A 134 11.14 -0.60 1.63
C LEU A 134 11.85 -0.62 2.98
N GLY A 135 12.54 0.46 3.35
CA GLY A 135 13.20 0.61 4.65
C GLY A 135 12.23 0.52 5.83
N ALA A 136 11.03 1.10 5.68
CA ALA A 136 9.95 1.04 6.64
C ALA A 136 9.18 -0.30 6.64
N ARG A 137 9.50 -1.24 5.73
CA ARG A 137 8.84 -2.55 5.57
C ARG A 137 7.34 -2.48 5.29
N ILE A 138 6.88 -1.38 4.68
CA ILE A 138 5.47 -1.23 4.25
C ILE A 138 5.22 -2.02 2.98
N ILE A 139 6.20 -1.99 2.07
CA ILE A 139 6.19 -2.74 0.83
C ILE A 139 7.31 -3.78 0.84
N LYS A 140 7.14 -4.84 0.06
CA LYS A 140 8.14 -5.88 -0.17
C LYS A 140 8.22 -6.18 -1.66
N MET A 141 9.38 -6.65 -2.11
CA MET A 141 9.51 -7.19 -3.46
C MET A 141 8.65 -8.45 -3.59
N SER A 142 7.95 -8.58 -4.71
CA SER A 142 7.04 -9.68 -4.99
C SER A 142 7.04 -9.99 -6.49
N THR A 143 6.78 -11.25 -6.82
CA THR A 143 6.47 -11.69 -8.18
C THR A 143 4.97 -12.02 -8.21
N SER A 144 4.17 -11.07 -8.68
CA SER A 144 2.73 -11.25 -8.85
C SER A 144 2.43 -11.90 -10.20
N PRO A 145 1.42 -12.79 -10.30
CA PRO A 145 0.82 -13.18 -11.57
C PRO A 145 0.15 -12.00 -12.27
#